data_AF-A0A497D415-F1
#
_entry.id   AF-A0A497D415-F1
#
_cell.length_a   1.000
_cell.length_b   1.000
_cell.length_c   1.000
_cell.angle_alpha   90.00
_cell.angle_beta   90.00
_cell.angle_gamma   90.00
#
_symmetry.space_group_name_H-M   'P 1'
#
loop_
_entity.id
_entity.type
_entity.pdbx_description
1 polymer ?
#
loop_
_entity_poly.entity_id
_entity_poly.type
_entity_poly.pdbx_seq_one_letter_code
_entity_poly.pdbx_strand_id
1 'polypeptide(L)'
;MDFSYIIVFVILIIGVLIWQLSQSRSRQFTLSKQIFPDLDLLVIIAKKERKIQDVIVRVEAKKELNLLHIRCELISENREFTYIDSSEISESIHLPYRIQKQTGFDAIFPFQGLKEVFADKTSSMNTFRMVVVLEHNKTYKSHELALSKYWKIYKADTGKYN
;
A
#
# COMPACT_ATOMS: atom_id res chain seq x y z
N MET A 1 -42.53 -26.09 24.01
CA MET A 1 -41.37 -25.44 23.36
C MET A 1 -41.82 -24.05 23.00
N ASP A 2 -41.41 -23.07 23.79
CA ASP A 2 -41.96 -21.72 23.71
C ASP A 2 -41.31 -20.95 22.56
N PHE A 3 -42.14 -20.28 21.77
CA PHE A 3 -41.73 -19.45 20.61
C PHE A 3 -40.57 -18.50 20.93
N SER A 4 -40.44 -18.08 22.19
CA SER A 4 -39.37 -17.23 22.71
C SER A 4 -37.97 -17.81 22.44
N TYR A 5 -37.77 -19.12 22.58
CA TYR A 5 -36.46 -19.74 22.35
C TYR A 5 -36.04 -19.70 20.88
N ILE A 6 -37.00 -19.88 19.97
CA ILE A 6 -36.76 -19.83 18.52
C ILE A 6 -36.33 -18.40 18.13
N ILE A 7 -36.98 -17.38 18.68
CA ILE A 7 -36.66 -15.98 18.41
C ILE A 7 -35.24 -15.63 18.89
N VAL A 8 -34.87 -16.03 20.11
CA VAL A 8 -33.51 -15.79 20.64
C VAL A 8 -32.45 -16.49 19.80
N PHE A 9 -32.71 -17.72 19.36
CA PHE A 9 -31.77 -18.48 18.53
C PHE A 9 -31.57 -17.85 17.14
N VAL A 10 -32.64 -17.37 16.52
CA VAL A 10 -32.58 -16.65 15.23
C VAL A 10 -31.80 -15.34 15.36
N ILE A 11 -32.01 -14.57 16.43
CA ILE A 11 -31.25 -13.34 16.69
C ILE A 11 -29.76 -13.64 16.85
N LEU A 12 -29.40 -14.71 17.56
CA LEU A 12 -28.01 -15.15 17.72
C LEU A 12 -27.35 -15.53 16.39
N ILE A 13 -28.03 -16.30 15.53
CA ILE A 13 -27.52 -16.69 14.21
C ILE A 13 -27.31 -15.45 13.34
N ILE A 14 -28.27 -14.52 13.32
CA ILE A 14 -28.15 -13.27 12.57
C ILE A 14 -26.97 -12.44 13.08
N GLY A 15 -26.78 -12.36 14.41
CA GLY A 15 -25.65 -11.67 15.02
C GLY A 15 -24.30 -12.25 14.58
N VAL A 16 -24.17 -13.58 14.55
CA VAL A 16 -22.96 -14.27 14.09
C VAL A 16 -22.70 -14.01 12.60
N LEU A 17 -23.74 -14.08 11.77
CA LEU A 17 -23.63 -13.82 10.33
C LEU A 17 -23.19 -12.38 10.04
N ILE A 18 -23.79 -11.39 10.72
CA ILE A 18 -23.42 -9.98 10.58
C ILE A 18 -21.97 -9.76 11.02
N TRP A 19 -21.55 -10.38 12.13
CA TRP A 19 -20.18 -10.29 12.63
C TRP A 19 -19.16 -10.88 11.63
N GLN A 20 -19.48 -12.03 11.04
CA GLN A 20 -18.63 -12.68 10.05
C GLN A 20 -18.54 -11.87 8.74
N LEU A 21 -19.65 -11.28 8.29
CA LEU A 21 -19.69 -10.37 7.14
C LEU A 21 -18.92 -9.07 7.39
N SER A 22 -18.93 -8.56 8.62
CA SER A 22 -18.16 -7.37 8.99
C SER A 22 -16.65 -7.61 8.98
N GLN A 23 -16.20 -8.84 9.27
CA GLN A 23 -14.77 -9.21 9.28
C GLN A 23 -14.17 -9.33 7.88
N SER A 24 -15.00 -9.56 6.85
CA SER A 24 -14.52 -9.83 5.49
C SER A 24 -14.08 -8.57 4.72
N ARG A 25 -14.43 -7.38 5.20
CA ARG A 25 -14.09 -6.11 4.51
C ARG A 25 -12.66 -5.68 4.80
N SER A 26 -11.87 -5.58 3.72
CA SER A 26 -10.52 -4.99 3.79
C SER A 26 -10.62 -3.50 4.12
N ARG A 27 -9.86 -3.07 5.14
CA ARG A 27 -9.80 -1.66 5.57
C ARG A 27 -8.54 -1.02 5.02
N GLN A 28 -8.69 0.11 4.34
CA GLN A 28 -7.57 0.87 3.79
C GLN A 28 -7.09 1.95 4.76
N PHE A 29 -5.77 2.12 4.87
CA PHE A 29 -5.15 3.15 5.70
C PHE A 29 -4.07 3.87 4.90
N THR A 30 -4.18 5.19 4.77
CA THR A 30 -3.15 6.01 4.10
C THR A 30 -1.94 6.17 5.01
N LEU A 31 -0.78 5.70 4.56
CA LEU A 31 0.51 5.86 5.26
C LEU A 31 1.25 7.13 4.85
N SER A 32 1.15 7.49 3.58
CA SER A 32 1.77 8.68 3.03
C SER A 32 0.83 9.32 2.03
N LYS A 33 0.73 10.65 2.08
CA LYS A 33 0.13 11.49 1.04
C LYS A 33 1.11 12.60 0.69
N GLN A 34 1.53 12.70 -0.56
CA GLN A 34 2.31 13.82 -1.08
C GLN A 34 1.53 14.50 -2.20
N ILE A 35 1.45 15.83 -2.12
CA ILE A 35 0.68 16.66 -3.04
C ILE A 35 1.69 17.38 -3.91
N PHE A 36 1.66 17.13 -5.22
CA PHE A 36 2.50 17.79 -6.21
C PHE A 36 1.65 18.68 -7.13
N PRO A 37 2.28 19.56 -7.94
CA PRO A 37 1.54 20.37 -8.90
C PRO A 37 0.73 19.54 -9.91
N ASP A 38 1.27 18.39 -10.31
CA ASP A 38 0.71 17.57 -11.40
C ASP A 38 -0.13 16.38 -10.92
N LEU A 39 0.09 15.91 -9.70
CA LEU A 39 -0.56 14.73 -9.12
C LEU A 39 -0.53 14.73 -7.60
N ASP A 40 -1.40 13.93 -6.99
CA ASP A 40 -1.25 13.49 -5.60
C ASP A 40 -0.76 12.03 -5.59
N LEU A 41 0.27 11.75 -4.80
CA LEU A 41 0.86 10.44 -4.63
C LEU A 41 0.54 9.92 -3.24
N LEU A 42 -0.17 8.80 -3.17
CA LEU A 42 -0.56 8.16 -1.92
C LEU A 42 0.04 6.77 -1.82
N VAL A 43 0.49 6.41 -0.63
CA VAL A 43 0.82 5.03 -0.26
C VAL A 43 -0.18 4.60 0.79
N ILE A 44 -0.94 3.57 0.48
CA ILE A 44 -2.06 3.05 1.26
C ILE A 44 -1.76 1.59 1.61
N ILE A 45 -2.18 1.14 2.78
CA ILE A 45 -2.19 -0.28 3.13
C ILE A 45 -3.61 -0.79 3.26
N ALA A 46 -3.89 -1.90 2.60
CA ALA A 46 -5.13 -2.63 2.77
C ALA A 46 -4.91 -3.72 3.84
N LYS A 47 -5.76 -3.74 4.88
CA LYS A 47 -5.70 -4.73 5.95
C LYS A 47 -6.94 -5.60 5.99
N LYS A 48 -6.72 -6.90 6.13
CA LYS A 48 -7.74 -7.91 6.43
C LYS A 48 -7.31 -8.69 7.66
N GLU A 49 -8.22 -8.91 8.62
CA GLU A 49 -7.94 -9.62 9.87
C GLU A 49 -6.69 -9.08 10.62
N ARG A 50 -6.54 -7.74 10.65
CA ARG A 50 -5.41 -7.01 11.27
C ARG A 50 -4.04 -7.23 10.60
N LYS A 51 -3.94 -8.03 9.54
CA LYS A 51 -2.72 -8.22 8.74
C LYS A 51 -2.76 -7.32 7.51
N ILE A 52 -1.60 -6.82 7.08
CA ILE A 52 -1.46 -6.11 5.81
C ILE A 52 -1.60 -7.16 4.70
N GLN A 53 -2.55 -6.95 3.81
CA GLN A 53 -2.78 -7.78 2.64
C GLN A 53 -2.07 -7.18 1.42
N ASP A 54 -2.28 -5.88 1.21
CA ASP A 54 -1.74 -5.17 0.05
C ASP A 54 -1.14 -3.82 0.46
N VAL A 55 -0.13 -3.40 -0.29
CA VAL A 55 0.34 -2.01 -0.34
C VAL A 55 -0.12 -1.43 -1.67
N ILE A 56 -0.86 -0.34 -1.63
CA ILE A 56 -1.43 0.30 -2.81
C ILE A 56 -0.72 1.64 -3.02
N VAL A 57 -0.11 1.80 -4.19
CA VAL A 57 0.39 3.11 -4.65
C VAL A 57 -0.66 3.72 -5.54
N ARG A 58 -1.27 4.79 -5.04
CA ARG A 58 -2.29 5.54 -5.76
C ARG A 58 -1.71 6.83 -6.31
N VAL A 59 -1.93 7.05 -7.60
CA VAL A 59 -1.57 8.27 -8.32
C VAL A 59 -2.86 8.96 -8.76
N GLU A 60 -3.19 10.09 -8.15
CA GLU A 60 -4.35 10.91 -8.54
C GLU A 60 -3.87 12.07 -9.42
N ALA A 61 -4.21 12.03 -10.70
CA ALA A 61 -3.66 12.96 -11.68
C ALA A 61 -4.47 14.27 -11.74
N LYS A 62 -3.81 15.43 -11.60
CA LYS A 62 -4.45 16.76 -11.73
C LYS A 62 -4.53 17.24 -13.18
N LYS A 63 -3.67 16.66 -14.02
CA LYS A 63 -3.64 16.80 -15.48
C LYS A 63 -3.45 15.41 -16.09
N GLU A 64 -3.47 15.32 -17.40
CA GLU A 64 -3.18 14.05 -18.07
C GLU A 64 -1.71 13.67 -17.89
N LEU A 65 -1.44 12.40 -17.55
CA LEU A 65 -0.10 11.89 -17.26
C LEU A 65 0.12 10.54 -17.94
N ASN A 66 1.35 10.32 -18.42
CA ASN A 66 1.79 9.01 -18.87
C ASN A 66 2.75 8.42 -17.83
N LEU A 67 2.27 7.40 -17.12
CA LEU A 67 3.01 6.67 -16.09
C LEU A 67 3.86 5.59 -16.76
N LEU A 68 5.17 5.66 -16.62
CA LEU A 68 6.11 4.72 -17.26
C LEU A 68 6.54 3.60 -16.32
N HIS A 69 6.93 3.95 -15.09
CA HIS A 69 7.39 2.97 -14.11
C HIS A 69 6.87 3.31 -12.71
N ILE A 70 6.62 2.27 -11.93
CA ILE A 70 6.54 2.37 -10.48
C ILE A 70 7.67 1.52 -9.92
N ARG A 71 8.42 2.09 -8.99
CA ARG A 71 9.55 1.42 -8.36
C ARG A 71 9.48 1.58 -6.85
N CYS A 72 10.02 0.61 -6.13
CA CYS A 72 10.33 0.75 -4.73
C CYS A 72 11.82 1.10 -4.60
N GLU A 73 12.13 2.26 -4.03
CA GLU A 73 13.49 2.64 -3.70
C GLU A 73 13.78 2.25 -2.25
N LEU A 74 14.63 1.26 -2.06
CA LEU A 74 15.19 0.88 -0.76
C LEU A 74 16.32 1.85 -0.39
N ILE A 75 16.37 2.21 0.89
CA ILE A 75 17.29 3.21 1.43
C ILE A 75 18.06 2.59 2.60
N SER A 76 19.38 2.62 2.51
CA SER A 76 20.27 2.13 3.58
C SER A 76 20.49 3.20 4.64
N GLU A 77 21.11 2.81 5.77
CA GLU A 77 21.55 3.77 6.80
C GLU A 77 22.52 4.82 6.23
N ASN A 78 23.37 4.41 5.29
CA ASN A 78 24.33 5.29 4.60
C ASN A 78 23.70 6.10 3.47
N ARG A 79 22.36 6.07 3.32
CA ARG A 79 21.61 6.74 2.24
C ARG A 79 21.99 6.25 0.84
N GLU A 80 22.43 5.00 0.72
CA GLU A 80 22.56 4.34 -0.57
C GLU A 80 21.19 3.85 -1.04
N PHE A 81 20.98 3.85 -2.35
CA PHE A 81 19.69 3.58 -2.95
C PHE A 81 19.72 2.34 -3.85
N THR A 82 18.78 1.43 -3.64
CA THR A 82 18.53 0.30 -4.53
C THR A 82 17.10 0.36 -5.03
N TYR A 83 16.92 0.27 -6.34
CA TYR A 83 15.58 0.25 -6.94
C TYR A 83 15.13 -1.19 -7.19
N ILE A 84 13.86 -1.44 -6.89
CA ILE A 84 13.11 -2.64 -7.24
C ILE A 84 12.00 -2.21 -8.17
N ASP A 85 11.90 -2.81 -9.36
CA ASP A 85 10.80 -2.49 -10.27
C ASP A 85 9.49 -3.13 -9.79
N SER A 86 8.37 -2.49 -10.09
CA SER A 86 7.04 -3.02 -9.83
C SER A 86 6.82 -4.44 -10.36
N SER A 87 7.43 -4.77 -11.50
CA SER A 87 7.34 -6.11 -12.11
C SER A 87 7.99 -7.21 -11.27
N GLU A 88 8.98 -6.88 -10.43
CA GLU A 88 9.61 -7.85 -9.51
C GLU A 88 8.67 -8.21 -8.34
N ILE A 89 7.65 -7.40 -8.07
CA ILE A 89 6.76 -7.55 -6.90
C ILE A 89 5.37 -8.05 -7.34
N SER A 90 4.87 -7.57 -8.48
CA SER A 90 3.55 -7.96 -8.99
C SER A 90 3.50 -7.94 -10.51
N GLU A 91 3.07 -9.06 -11.08
CA GLU A 91 2.81 -9.20 -12.52
C GLU A 91 1.54 -8.47 -12.97
N SER A 92 0.65 -8.11 -12.04
CA SER A 92 -0.64 -7.49 -12.33
C SER A 92 -0.55 -6.00 -12.70
N ILE A 93 0.64 -5.41 -12.56
CA ILE A 93 0.86 -3.99 -12.82
C ILE A 93 1.30 -3.83 -14.27
N HIS A 94 0.38 -3.38 -15.12
CA HIS A 94 0.65 -3.14 -16.54
C HIS A 94 1.05 -1.68 -16.76
N LEU A 95 2.32 -1.47 -17.13
CA LEU A 95 2.89 -0.17 -17.47
C LEU A 95 3.57 -0.25 -18.85
N PRO A 96 3.63 0.86 -19.62
CA PRO A 96 3.16 2.20 -19.28
C PRO A 96 1.63 2.33 -19.24
N TYR A 97 1.12 3.31 -18.50
CA TYR A 97 -0.32 3.56 -18.34
C TYR A 97 -0.64 5.07 -18.44
N ARG A 98 -1.64 5.41 -19.25
CA ARG A 98 -2.10 6.80 -19.42
C ARG A 98 -3.23 7.10 -18.42
N ILE A 99 -2.96 8.01 -17.48
CA ILE A 99 -3.92 8.48 -16.49
C ILE A 99 -4.59 9.74 -17.01
N GLN A 100 -5.92 9.70 -17.11
CA GLN A 100 -6.70 10.87 -17.54
C GLN A 100 -6.73 11.95 -16.45
N LYS A 101 -6.97 13.19 -16.86
CA LYS A 101 -7.10 14.33 -15.94
C LYS A 101 -8.20 14.04 -14.90
N GLN A 102 -7.92 14.34 -13.63
CA GLN A 102 -8.82 14.14 -12.48
C GLN A 102 -9.21 12.68 -12.21
N THR A 103 -8.44 11.72 -12.73
CA THR A 103 -8.61 10.30 -12.44
C THR A 103 -7.45 9.74 -11.62
N GLY A 104 -7.66 8.57 -11.03
CA GLY A 104 -6.66 7.84 -10.25
C GLY A 104 -6.19 6.57 -10.94
N PHE A 105 -4.96 6.17 -10.66
CA PHE A 105 -4.42 4.85 -10.96
C PHE A 105 -3.93 4.21 -9.66
N ASP A 106 -4.33 2.96 -9.44
CA ASP A 106 -3.92 2.17 -8.28
C ASP A 106 -3.02 1.02 -8.73
N ALA A 107 -1.75 1.06 -8.32
CA ALA A 107 -0.88 -0.09 -8.38
C ALA A 107 -0.97 -0.87 -7.07
N ILE A 108 -1.42 -2.12 -7.16
CA ILE A 108 -1.63 -2.99 -6.01
C ILE A 108 -0.44 -3.95 -5.91
N PHE A 109 0.29 -3.85 -4.80
CA PHE A 109 1.41 -4.72 -4.47
C PHE A 109 0.97 -5.69 -3.38
N PRO A 110 0.83 -7.00 -3.68
CA PRO A 110 0.60 -8.00 -2.65
C PRO A 110 1.70 -7.92 -1.59
N PHE A 111 1.32 -7.81 -0.32
CA PHE A 111 2.29 -7.58 0.74
C PHE A 111 3.27 -8.75 0.89
N GLN A 112 2.85 -9.96 0.53
CA GLN A 112 3.71 -11.14 0.53
C GLN A 112 4.85 -11.00 -0.49
N GLY A 113 4.57 -10.57 -1.72
CA GLY A 113 5.60 -10.32 -2.72
C GLY A 113 6.59 -9.24 -2.28
N LEU A 114 6.11 -8.17 -1.64
CA LEU A 114 6.99 -7.16 -1.04
C LEU A 114 7.92 -7.76 0.01
N LYS A 115 7.42 -8.63 0.88
CA LYS A 115 8.25 -9.28 1.92
C LYS A 115 9.36 -10.12 1.33
N GLU A 116 9.06 -10.89 0.29
CA GLU A 116 10.01 -11.78 -0.35
C GLU A 116 11.15 -10.97 -0.98
N VAL A 117 10.80 -10.00 -1.83
CA VAL A 117 11.81 -9.15 -2.47
C VAL A 117 12.62 -8.34 -1.44
N PHE A 118 11.96 -7.90 -0.36
CA PHE A 118 12.67 -7.17 0.69
C PHE A 118 13.60 -8.10 1.44
N ALA A 119 13.16 -9.28 1.89
CA ALA A 119 13.99 -10.22 2.65
C ALA A 119 15.29 -10.57 1.91
N ASP A 120 15.23 -10.71 0.58
CA ASP A 120 16.40 -11.01 -0.25
C ASP A 120 17.38 -9.83 -0.36
N LYS A 121 16.90 -8.58 -0.24
CA LYS A 121 17.69 -7.35 -0.47
C LYS A 121 17.93 -6.48 0.79
N THR A 122 17.37 -6.81 1.94
CA THR A 122 17.30 -5.91 3.14
C THR A 122 18.31 -6.17 4.25
N SER A 123 19.38 -6.94 4.05
CA SER A 123 20.38 -7.12 5.12
C SER A 123 21.01 -5.81 5.63
N SER A 124 20.90 -4.69 4.89
CA SER A 124 21.34 -3.34 5.28
C SER A 124 20.34 -2.19 4.98
N MET A 125 19.13 -2.49 4.51
CA MET A 125 18.16 -1.48 4.06
C MET A 125 17.06 -1.31 5.10
N ASN A 126 17.00 -0.13 5.73
CA ASN A 126 16.12 0.11 6.87
C ASN A 126 14.79 0.76 6.50
N THR A 127 14.77 1.49 5.39
CA THR A 127 13.62 2.26 4.94
C THR A 127 13.45 2.15 3.45
N PHE A 128 12.30 2.57 2.95
CA PHE A 128 11.96 2.55 1.55
C PHE A 128 11.00 3.68 1.20
N ARG A 129 10.88 4.01 -0.08
CA ARG A 129 9.83 4.88 -0.60
C ARG A 129 9.37 4.42 -1.96
N MET A 130 8.12 4.74 -2.28
CA MET A 130 7.54 4.46 -3.58
C MET A 130 7.89 5.59 -4.54
N VAL A 131 8.36 5.23 -5.72
CA VAL A 131 8.80 6.16 -6.77
C VAL A 131 7.95 5.93 -8.01
N VAL A 132 7.33 6.99 -8.49
CA VAL A 132 6.55 7.03 -9.71
C VAL A 132 7.35 7.79 -10.76
N VAL A 133 7.58 7.15 -11.91
CA VAL A 133 8.31 7.72 -13.05
C VAL A 133 7.32 7.98 -14.17
N LEU A 134 7.21 9.24 -14.59
CA LEU A 134 6.41 9.64 -15.74
C LEU A 134 7.28 9.80 -17.00
N GLU A 135 6.65 10.21 -18.09
CA GLU A 135 7.33 10.70 -19.29
C GLU A 135 8.42 11.75 -19.00
N HIS A 136 9.41 11.85 -19.88
CA HIS A 136 10.57 12.73 -19.74
C HIS A 136 11.39 12.47 -18.46
N ASN A 137 11.35 11.26 -17.90
CA ASN A 137 12.01 10.88 -16.64
C ASN A 137 11.63 11.77 -15.43
N LYS A 138 10.45 12.40 -15.45
CA LYS A 138 9.98 13.15 -14.28
C LYS A 138 9.61 12.16 -13.17
N THR A 139 10.27 12.28 -12.02
CA THR A 139 10.08 11.37 -10.89
C THR A 139 9.37 12.04 -9.73
N TYR A 140 8.45 11.31 -9.11
CA TYR A 140 7.76 11.68 -7.88
C TYR A 140 8.01 10.60 -6.85
N LYS A 141 8.32 11.00 -5.62
CA LYS A 141 8.69 10.06 -4.56
C LYS A 141 7.74 10.25 -3.39
N SER A 142 7.31 9.16 -2.75
CA SER A 142 6.54 9.24 -1.51
C SER A 142 7.42 9.69 -0.35
N HIS A 143 6.80 9.86 0.82
CA HIS A 143 7.57 9.91 2.06
C HIS A 143 8.33 8.60 2.27
N GLU A 144 9.41 8.69 3.03
CA GLU A 144 10.16 7.55 3.52
C GLU A 144 9.33 6.77 4.54
N LEU A 145 9.23 5.46 4.29
CA LEU A 145 8.53 4.49 5.11
C LEU A 145 9.54 3.49 5.66
N ALA A 146 9.25 2.95 6.83
CA ALA A 146 10.06 1.95 7.49
C ALA A 146 9.24 0.70 7.75
N LEU A 147 9.92 -0.46 7.79
CA LEU A 147 9.35 -1.70 8.27
C LEU A 147 9.88 -2.02 9.67
N SER A 148 8.97 -2.36 10.57
CA SER A 148 9.35 -2.91 11.88
C SER A 148 9.75 -4.38 11.75
N LYS A 149 10.43 -4.92 12.76
CA LYS A 149 10.67 -6.38 12.91
C LYS A 149 9.41 -7.27 12.83
N TYR A 150 8.22 -6.70 13.06
CA TYR A 150 6.94 -7.39 12.95
C TYR A 150 6.21 -7.12 11.62
N TRP A 151 6.93 -6.67 10.59
CA TRP A 151 6.37 -6.37 9.27
C TRP A 151 5.22 -5.35 9.28
N LYS A 152 5.22 -4.43 10.25
CA LYS A 152 4.38 -3.23 10.23
C LYS A 152 5.09 -2.13 9.44
N ILE A 153 4.35 -1.45 8.56
CA ILE A 153 4.84 -0.30 7.81
C ILE A 153 4.41 0.98 8.53
N TYR A 154 5.34 1.93 8.68
CA TYR A 154 5.11 3.24 9.30
C TYR A 154 5.95 4.31 8.61
N LYS A 155 5.63 5.59 8.83
CA LYS A 155 6.41 6.72 8.28
C LYS A 155 7.70 6.89 9.10
N ALA A 156 8.86 6.96 8.44
CA ALA A 156 10.15 7.04 9.13
C ALA A 156 10.38 8.40 9.84
N ASP A 157 9.70 9.47 9.39
CA ASP A 157 9.85 10.85 9.89
C ASP A 157 9.18 11.13 11.26
N THR A 158 8.58 10.15 11.94
CA THR A 158 8.21 10.33 13.34
C THR A 158 9.45 10.07 14.18
N GLY A 159 10.15 11.15 14.53
CA GLY A 159 11.45 11.14 15.21
C GLY A 159 11.60 10.02 16.23
N LYS A 160 12.78 9.38 16.20
CA LYS A 160 13.29 8.54 17.28
C LYS A 160 13.20 9.37 18.58
N TYR A 161 12.15 9.19 19.36
CA TYR A 161 12.22 9.51 20.78
C TYR A 161 13.04 8.38 21.40
N ASN A 162 14.29 8.73 21.77
CA ASN A 162 15.07 7.97 22.75
C ASN A 162 14.28 7.87 24.06
#